data_AF-A0AAT9QIV2-F1
#
_entry.id   AF-A0AAT9QIV2-F1
#
_cell.length_a   1.000
_cell.length_b   1.000
_cell.length_c   1.000
_cell.angle_alpha   90.00
_cell.angle_beta   90.00
_cell.angle_gamma   90.00
#
_symmetry.space_group_name_H-M   'P 1'
#
loop_
_entity.id
_entity.type
_entity.pdbx_description
1 polymer ?
#
loop_
_entity_poly.entity_id
_entity_poly.type
_entity_poly.pdbx_seq_one_letter_code
_entity_poly.pdbx_strand_id
1 'polypeptide(L)' 'MPKISPELLSVLRCPVTGSPLVQEGEELVATAAGESGARNRYAIEDGIPLLLPPELLAAAALAGSDQHDPAAAGH' A
#
# COMPACT_ATOMS: atom_id res chain seq x y z
N MET A 1 -18.65 2.05 2.28
CA MET A 1 -17.31 2.31 1.74
C MET A 1 -16.49 3.01 2.82
N PRO A 2 -15.51 2.35 3.44
CA PRO A 2 -14.60 3.01 4.36
C PRO A 2 -13.80 4.07 3.58
N LYS A 3 -14.08 5.33 3.85
CA LYS A 3 -13.32 6.44 3.28
C LYS A 3 -12.09 6.65 4.15
N ILE A 4 -10.91 6.62 3.53
CA ILE A 4 -9.70 7.03 4.22
C ILE A 4 -9.84 8.52 4.53
N SER A 5 -9.50 8.91 5.76
CA SER A 5 -9.60 10.31 6.15
C SER A 5 -8.70 11.18 5.25
N PRO A 6 -9.15 12.39 4.88
CA PRO A 6 -8.37 13.28 4.01
C PRO A 6 -7.01 13.65 4.61
N GLU A 7 -6.92 13.76 5.94
CA GLU A 7 -5.67 13.98 6.67
C GLU A 7 -4.67 12.84 6.43
N LEU A 8 -5.14 11.58 6.45
CA LEU A 8 -4.28 10.42 6.17
C LEU A 8 -3.89 10.37 4.68
N LEU A 9 -4.82 10.63 3.75
CA LEU A 9 -4.50 10.70 2.32
C LEU A 9 -3.43 11.76 2.01
N SER A 10 -3.43 12.88 2.73
CA SER A 10 -2.43 13.94 2.58
C SER A 10 -1.00 13.48 2.89
N VAL A 11 -0.83 12.47 3.76
CA VAL A 11 0.50 11.92 4.11
C VAL A 11 0.89 10.69 3.30
N LEU A 12 -0.08 9.89 2.83
CA LEU A 12 0.22 8.68 2.06
C LEU A 12 0.92 9.02 0.74
N ARG A 13 1.97 8.28 0.41
CA ARG A 13 2.76 8.43 -0.82
C ARG A 13 2.91 7.10 -1.52
N CYS A 14 3.00 7.14 -2.84
CA CYS A 14 3.33 5.99 -3.66
C CYS A 14 4.73 5.46 -3.29
N PRO A 15 4.88 4.18 -2.91
CA PRO A 15 6.18 3.58 -2.62
C PRO A 15 7.20 3.61 -3.77
N VAL A 16 6.73 3.68 -5.01
CA VAL A 16 7.59 3.62 -6.21
C VAL A 16 8.00 5.02 -6.69
N THR A 17 7.05 5.97 -6.71
CA THR A 17 7.27 7.31 -7.29
C THR A 17 7.37 8.42 -6.26
N GLY A 18 7.01 8.17 -5.00
CA GLY A 18 6.89 9.20 -3.97
C GLY A 18 5.75 10.21 -4.21
N SER A 19 4.91 10.00 -5.22
CA SER A 19 3.80 10.91 -5.55
C SER A 19 2.59 10.74 -4.61
N PRO A 20 1.72 11.75 -4.48
CA PRO A 20 0.46 11.62 -3.74
C PRO A 20 -0.45 10.52 -4.31
N LEU A 21 -1.30 9.97 -3.45
CA LEU A 21 -2.32 8.98 -3.79
C LEU A 21 -3.72 9.60 -3.74
N VAL A 22 -4.60 9.18 -4.64
CA VAL A 22 -6.03 9.51 -4.62
C VAL A 22 -6.86 8.25 -4.40
N GLN A 23 -7.92 8.33 -3.60
CA GLN A 23 -8.82 7.20 -3.39
C GLN A 23 -9.86 7.14 -4.51
N GLU A 24 -9.84 6.06 -5.29
CA GLU A 24 -10.84 5.72 -6.29
C GLU A 24 -11.57 4.45 -5.83
N GLY A 25 -12.72 4.62 -5.18
CA GLY A 25 -13.47 3.49 -4.62
C GLY A 25 -12.70 2.78 -3.50
N GLU A 26 -12.31 1.53 -3.76
CA GLU A 26 -11.56 0.66 -2.84
C GLU A 26 -10.08 0.56 -3.20
N GLU A 27 -9.59 1.47 -4.06
CA GLU A 27 -8.19 1.52 -4.46
C GLU A 27 -7.60 2.91 -4.22
N LEU A 28 -6.29 2.95 -3.96
CA LEU A 28 -5.47 4.16 -4.01
C LEU A 28 -4.70 4.18 -5.32
N VAL A 29 -4.83 5.26 -6.08
CA VAL A 29 -4.18 5.45 -7.38
C VAL A 29 -3.11 6.52 -7.26
N ALA A 30 -1.91 6.22 -7.75
CA ALA A 30 -0.83 7.19 -7.82
C ALA A 30 -1.16 8.32 -8.80
N THR A 31 -0.91 9.56 -8.38
CA THR A 31 -1.13 10.73 -9.25
C THR A 31 -0.10 10.82 -10.38
N ALA A 32 1.12 10.36 -10.15
CA ALA A 32 2.16 10.24 -11.16
C ALA A 32 2.22 8.84 -11.76
N ALA A 33 2.55 8.75 -13.05
CA ALA A 33 2.90 7.49 -13.68
C ALA A 33 4.30 7.05 -13.21
N GLY A 34 4.48 5.74 -13.02
CA GLY A 34 5.79 5.15 -12.79
C GLY A 34 6.62 5.04 -14.07
N GLU A 35 7.77 4.38 -13.99
CA GLU A 35 8.72 4.21 -15.10
C GLU A 35 8.08 3.51 -16.33
N SER A 36 7.12 2.62 -16.09
CA SER A 36 6.35 1.95 -17.15
C SER A 36 5.29 2.85 -17.83
N GLY A 37 5.12 4.10 -17.39
CA GLY A 37 4.07 5.00 -17.88
C GLY A 37 2.66 4.72 -17.32
N ALA A 38 2.50 3.67 -16.53
CA ALA A 38 1.24 3.36 -15.83
C ALA A 38 1.19 3.99 -14.44
N ARG A 39 -0.02 4.35 -13.97
CA ARG A 39 -0.25 4.76 -12.58
C ARG A 39 -0.46 3.54 -11.71
N ASN A 40 0.35 3.40 -10.68
CA ASN A 40 0.25 2.30 -9.75
C ASN A 40 -1.06 2.38 -8.96
N ARG A 41 -1.69 1.22 -8.72
CA ARG A 41 -2.92 1.06 -7.96
C ARG A 41 -2.68 0.15 -6.78
N TYR A 42 -3.25 0.50 -5.64
CA TYR A 42 -3.09 -0.22 -4.37
C TYR A 42 -4.47 -0.51 -3.79
N ALA A 43 -4.77 -1.77 -3.53
CA ALA A 43 -6.04 -2.17 -2.94
C ALA A 43 -6.17 -1.70 -1.48
N ILE A 44 -7.41 -1.49 -1.04
CA ILE A 44 -7.76 -1.26 0.36
C ILE A 44 -8.49 -2.51 0.85
N GLU A 45 -7.88 -3.25 1.76
CA GLU A 45 -8.42 -4.50 2.31
C GLU A 45 -8.72 -4.29 3.79
N ASP A 46 -9.96 -4.56 4.22
CA ASP A 46 -10.42 -4.32 5.60
C ASP A 46 -10.17 -2.89 6.12
N GLY A 47 -10.15 -1.90 5.21
CA GLY A 47 -9.85 -0.50 5.52
C GLY A 47 -8.37 -0.17 5.63
N ILE A 48 -7.47 -1.13 5.37
CA ILE A 48 -6.01 -0.96 5.38
C ILE A 48 -5.49 -0.88 3.94
N PRO A 49 -4.80 0.21 3.55
CA PRO A 49 -4.20 0.32 2.21
C PRO A 49 -2.96 -0.55 2.06
N LEU A 50 -2.93 -1.40 1.04
CA LEU A 50 -1.82 -2.31 0.76
C LEU A 50 -0.75 -1.63 -0.12
N LEU A 51 0.13 -0.85 0.50
CA LEU A 51 1.18 -0.08 -0.19
C LEU A 51 2.46 -0.88 -0.44
N LEU A 52 2.34 -1.98 -1.19
CA LEU A 52 3.49 -2.80 -1.59
C LEU A 52 3.94 -2.44 -3.02
N PRO A 53 5.26 -2.40 -3.29
CA PRO A 53 5.75 -2.41 -4.66
C PRO A 53 5.18 -3.61 -5.44
N PRO A 54 4.74 -3.45 -6.70
CA PRO A 54 4.09 -4.52 -7.47
C PRO A 54 4.90 -5.83 -7.51
N GLU A 55 6.22 -5.73 -7.58
CA GLU A 55 7.16 -6.84 -7.57
C GLU A 55 7.15 -7.62 -6.25
N LEU A 56 6.74 -7.01 -5.15
CA LEU A 56 6.68 -7.62 -3.82
C LEU A 56 5.29 -8.18 -3.48
N LEU A 57 4.26 -7.84 -4.26
CA LEU A 57 2.88 -8.29 -4.00
C LEU A 57 2.75 -9.83 -4.05
N ALA A 58 3.37 -10.45 -5.06
CA ALA A 58 3.39 -11.90 -5.20
C ALA A 58 4.16 -12.58 -4.04
N ALA A 59 5.24 -11.96 -3.57
CA ALA A 59 6.00 -12.47 -2.43
C ALA A 59 5.19 -12.36 -1.13
N ALA A 60 4.46 -11.26 -0.93
CA ALA A 60 3.61 -11.07 0.25
C ALA A 60 2.47 -12.09 0.32
N ALA A 61 1.86 -12.45 -0.82
CA ALA A 61 0.82 -13.49 -0.87
C ALA A 61 1.35 -14.89 -0.49
N LEU A 62 2.65 -15.13 -0.70
CA LEU A 62 3.31 -16.40 -0.37
C LEU A 62 3.88 -16.42 1.06
N ALA A 63 4.16 -15.26 1.64
CA ALA A 63 4.62 -15.13 3.01
C ALA A 63 3.44 -15.40 3.96
N GLY A 64 3.43 -16.55 4.63
CA GLY A 64 2.43 -16.84 5.65
C GLY A 64 2.46 -15.82 6.79
N SER A 65 1.28 -15.50 7.35
CA SER A 65 1.06 -14.45 8.37
C SER A 65 1.83 -14.64 9.69
N ASP A 66 2.49 -15.79 9.87
CA ASP A 66 3.26 -16.15 11.08
C ASP A 66 4.58 -15.38 11.22
N GLN A 67 5.03 -14.70 10.15
CA GLN A 67 6.34 -14.04 10.11
C GLN A 67 6.36 -12.61 10.71
N HIS A 68 5.26 -12.16 11.33
CA HIS A 68 5.13 -10.76 11.79
C HIS A 68 5.40 -10.52 13.29
N ASP A 69 5.70 -11.55 14.08
CA ASP A 69 6.13 -11.37 15.47
C ASP A 69 7.67 -11.43 15.55
N PRO A 70 8.37 -10.32 15.88
CA PRO A 70 9.75 -10.46 16.31
C PRO A 70 9.69 -11.22 17.62
N ALA A 71 10.20 -12.45 17.64
CA ALA A 71 10.36 -13.22 18.86
C ALA A 71 10.91 -12.30 19.96
N ALA A 72 10.09 -12.04 20.98
CA ALA A 72 10.45 -11.28 22.15
C ALA A 72 11.62 -11.99 22.85
N ALA A 73 12.85 -11.66 22.45
CA ALA A 73 14.06 -12.12 23.08
C ALA A 73 14.23 -11.31 24.37
N GLY A 74 13.60 -11.79 25.44
CA GLY A 74 13.96 -11.42 26.80
C GLY A 74 15.22 -12.17 27.24
N HIS A 75 16.23 -11.45 27.72
CA HIS A 75 16.98 -11.76 28.94
C HIS A 75 17.68 -10.49 29.45
#